data_AF-A0A9D7K690-F1
#
_entry.id   AF-A0A9D7K690-F1
#
_cell.length_a   1.000
_cell.length_b   1.000
_cell.length_c   1.000
_cell.angle_alpha   90.00
_cell.angle_beta   90.00
_cell.angle_gamma   90.00
#
_symmetry.space_group_name_H-M   'P 1'
#
loop_
_entity.id
_entity.type
_entity.pdbx_description
1 polymer ?
#
loop_
_entity_poly.entity_id
_entity_poly.type
_entity_poly.pdbx_seq_one_letter_code
_entity_poly.pdbx_strand_id
1 'polypeptide(L)'
;MDKKVLKTRVITGLIFGFFVIGSFLFGIVTTLFLLVTIGFGCTKEYLQITKKSNQIIIGIGSVLFLMVAAGFYFVKLDDTFIYRLLVCNAFLFLISLIHLWKPFINHNRYYSVICLFYTILPVSIAMRELNVHREYSMILLGVLFLIWASDSGAYFAGSWWGNTNFLKGYRQKKHGKD
;
A
#
# COMPACT_ATOMS: atom_id res chain seq x y z
N MET A 1 -10.62 27.86 2.58
CA MET A 1 -9.36 27.22 3.03
C MET A 1 -8.29 28.30 3.07
N ASP A 2 -7.51 28.41 4.15
CA ASP A 2 -6.47 29.42 4.29
C ASP A 2 -5.39 29.27 3.20
N LYS A 3 -5.00 30.38 2.56
CA LYS A 3 -3.94 30.43 1.52
C LYS A 3 -2.63 29.83 2.04
N LYS A 4 -2.31 30.00 3.33
CA LYS A 4 -1.11 29.41 3.94
C LYS A 4 -1.18 27.87 3.94
N VAL A 5 -2.31 27.32 4.35
CA VAL A 5 -2.55 25.87 4.37
C VAL A 5 -2.50 25.28 2.95
N LEU A 6 -3.09 25.96 1.96
CA LEU A 6 -3.03 25.52 0.57
C LEU A 6 -1.58 25.50 0.05
N LYS A 7 -0.80 26.57 0.29
CA LYS A 7 0.60 26.62 -0.10
C LYS A 7 1.40 25.47 0.51
N THR A 8 1.25 25.21 1.82
CA THR A 8 1.94 24.10 2.49
C THR A 8 1.62 22.77 1.83
N ARG A 9 0.33 22.47 1.59
CA ARG A 9 -0.09 21.20 0.97
C ARG A 9 0.51 20.99 -0.42
N VAL A 10 0.51 22.04 -1.25
CA VAL A 10 1.07 21.98 -2.61
C VAL A 10 2.57 21.74 -2.56
N ILE A 11 3.29 22.50 -1.72
CA ILE A 11 4.75 22.37 -1.59
C ILE A 11 5.13 20.99 -1.07
N THR A 12 4.48 20.51 0.00
CA THR A 12 4.77 19.17 0.55
C THR A 12 4.49 18.06 -0.44
N GLY A 13 3.40 18.17 -1.22
CA GLY A 13 3.05 17.20 -2.25
C GLY A 13 4.07 17.15 -3.39
N LEU A 14 4.52 18.31 -3.87
CA LEU A 14 5.54 18.38 -4.93
C LEU A 14 6.89 17.83 -4.47
N ILE A 15 7.35 18.22 -3.27
CA ILE A 15 8.62 17.72 -2.71
C ILE A 15 8.55 16.20 -2.53
N PHE A 16 7.44 15.69 -1.98
CA PHE A 16 7.25 14.26 -1.78
C PHE A 16 7.23 13.50 -3.12
N GLY A 17 6.49 13.99 -4.12
CA GLY A 17 6.45 13.39 -5.45
C GLY A 17 7.83 13.32 -6.10
N PHE A 18 8.60 14.41 -6.04
CA PHE A 18 9.97 14.44 -6.56
C PHE A 18 10.89 13.47 -5.82
N PHE A 19 10.78 13.39 -4.50
CA PHE A 19 11.55 12.45 -3.68
C PHE A 19 11.22 11.00 -4.04
N VAL A 20 9.94 10.65 -4.19
CA VAL A 20 9.51 9.29 -4.58
C VAL A 20 10.04 8.92 -5.96
N ILE A 21 9.84 9.78 -6.97
CA ILE A 21 10.31 9.51 -8.34
C ILE A 21 11.84 9.42 -8.36
N GLY A 22 12.53 10.37 -7.73
CA GLY A 22 13.98 10.37 -7.61
C GLY A 22 14.51 9.08 -6.97
N SER A 23 13.83 8.57 -5.94
CA SER A 23 14.23 7.35 -5.24
C SER A 23 14.27 6.13 -6.18
N PHE A 24 13.36 6.04 -7.16
CA PHE A 24 13.40 5.00 -8.19
C PHE A 24 14.52 5.22 -9.22
N LEU A 25 14.81 6.47 -9.58
CA LEU A 25 15.79 6.82 -10.62
C LEU A 25 17.25 6.71 -10.15
N PHE A 26 17.54 7.00 -8.88
CA PHE A 26 18.91 6.97 -8.34
C PHE A 26 19.43 5.55 -8.03
N GLY A 27 18.59 4.53 -8.20
CA GLY A 27 18.99 3.12 -8.20
C GLY A 27 18.43 2.28 -7.05
N ILE A 28 19.06 1.14 -6.85
CA ILE A 28 18.54 0.07 -5.98
C ILE A 28 18.48 0.46 -4.51
N VAL A 29 19.51 1.14 -3.99
CA VAL A 29 19.61 1.48 -2.57
C VAL A 29 18.54 2.50 -2.17
N THR A 30 18.34 3.53 -2.99
CA THR A 30 17.32 4.56 -2.76
C THR A 30 15.91 3.99 -2.90
N THR A 31 15.70 3.10 -3.87
CA THR A 31 14.42 2.38 -4.03
C THR A 31 14.13 1.48 -2.83
N LEU A 32 15.14 0.73 -2.36
CA LEU A 32 15.03 -0.13 -1.20
C LEU A 32 14.67 0.66 0.06
N PHE A 33 15.36 1.79 0.29
CA PHE A 33 15.06 2.69 1.41
C PHE A 33 13.62 3.20 1.36
N LEU A 34 13.15 3.60 0.17
CA LEU A 34 11.76 4.02 -0.05
C LEU A 34 10.78 2.88 0.30
N LEU A 35 10.99 1.67 -0.23
CA LEU A 35 10.11 0.52 0.01
C LEU A 35 10.05 0.13 1.49
N VAL A 36 11.19 0.13 2.19
CA VAL A 36 11.24 -0.14 3.64
C VAL A 36 10.45 0.92 4.41
N THR A 37 10.62 2.20 4.06
CA THR A 37 9.93 3.32 4.73
C THR A 37 8.42 3.23 4.53
N ILE A 38 7.97 2.96 3.30
CA ILE A 38 6.55 2.81 2.96
C ILE A 38 5.97 1.57 3.66
N GLY A 39 6.61 0.42 3.54
CA GLY A 39 6.13 -0.82 4.15
C GLY A 39 6.01 -0.71 5.67
N PHE A 40 7.02 -0.13 6.33
CA PHE A 40 6.98 0.14 7.77
C PHE A 40 5.84 1.08 8.14
N GLY A 41 5.69 2.18 7.40
CA GLY A 41 4.62 3.16 7.60
C GLY A 41 3.23 2.52 7.46
N CYS A 42 3.00 1.79 6.36
CA CYS A 42 1.73 1.12 6.08
C CYS A 42 1.38 0.07 7.14
N THR A 43 2.33 -0.77 7.56
CA THR A 43 2.11 -1.75 8.62
C THR A 43 1.75 -1.08 9.94
N LYS A 44 2.48 -0.01 10.30
CA LYS A 44 2.21 0.76 11.53
C LYS A 44 0.82 1.38 11.50
N GLU A 45 0.45 2.09 10.43
CA GLU A 45 -0.85 2.74 10.29
C GLU A 45 -2.00 1.73 10.31
N TYR A 46 -1.88 0.63 9.59
CA TYR A 46 -2.90 -0.43 9.57
C TYR A 46 -3.18 -0.99 10.97
N LEU A 47 -2.13 -1.29 11.74
CA LEU A 47 -2.24 -1.81 13.10
C LEU A 47 -2.78 -0.75 14.07
N GLN A 48 -2.41 0.51 13.89
CA GLN A 48 -2.95 1.63 14.68
C GLN A 48 -4.46 1.78 14.49
N ILE A 49 -4.97 1.63 13.27
CA ILE A 49 -6.40 1.69 12.98
C ILE A 49 -7.13 0.50 13.63
N THR A 50 -6.55 -0.70 13.56
CA THR A 50 -7.23 -1.95 13.94
C THR A 50 -7.17 -2.27 15.44
N LYS A 51 -6.05 -1.95 16.10
CA LYS A 51 -5.83 -2.23 17.54
C LYS A 51 -5.64 -0.98 18.38
N LYS A 52 -6.07 0.18 17.85
CA LYS A 52 -6.27 1.48 18.48
C LYS A 52 -5.52 1.63 19.82
N SER A 53 -4.22 1.93 19.73
CA SER A 53 -3.30 2.23 20.84
C SER A 53 -2.61 1.07 21.57
N ASN A 54 -2.72 -0.18 21.13
CA ASN A 54 -1.83 -1.24 21.63
C ASN A 54 -0.43 -1.12 21.00
N GLN A 55 0.46 -0.34 21.64
CA GLN A 55 1.82 -0.05 21.17
C GLN A 55 2.69 -1.33 21.06
N ILE A 56 2.43 -2.34 21.89
CA ILE A 56 3.15 -3.62 21.83
C ILE A 56 2.82 -4.35 20.52
N ILE A 57 1.54 -4.44 20.15
CA ILE A 57 1.13 -5.08 18.88
C ILE A 57 1.69 -4.33 17.68
N ILE A 58 1.67 -2.99 17.72
CA ILE A 58 2.22 -2.14 16.66
C ILE A 58 3.73 -2.38 16.53
N GLY A 59 4.45 -2.42 17.66
CA GLY A 59 5.88 -2.71 17.70
C GLY A 59 6.22 -4.08 17.14
N ILE A 60 5.52 -5.13 17.61
CA ILE A 60 5.68 -6.51 17.12
C ILE A 60 5.43 -6.59 15.61
N GLY A 61 4.34 -5.98 15.12
CA GLY A 61 4.03 -6.01 13.69
C GLY A 61 5.06 -5.26 12.84
N SER A 62 5.61 -4.17 13.36
CA SER A 62 6.66 -3.41 12.69
C SER A 62 7.99 -4.18 12.62
N VAL A 63 8.35 -4.89 13.69
CA VAL A 63 9.51 -5.80 13.70
C VAL A 63 9.28 -6.99 12.77
N LEU A 64 8.06 -7.54 12.76
CA LEU A 64 7.67 -8.62 11.86
C LEU A 64 7.80 -8.20 10.39
N PHE A 65 7.39 -6.97 10.05
CA PHE A 65 7.63 -6.42 8.71
C PHE A 65 9.11 -6.45 8.34
N LEU A 66 9.99 -5.91 9.20
CA LEU A 66 11.43 -5.88 8.93
C LEU A 66 12.01 -7.29 8.79
N MET A 67 11.58 -8.23 9.63
CA MET A 67 12.05 -9.62 9.57
C MET A 67 11.62 -10.33 8.27
N VAL A 68 10.36 -10.17 7.87
CA VAL A 68 9.85 -10.76 6.62
C VAL A 68 10.52 -10.10 5.42
N ALA A 69 10.60 -8.78 5.39
CA ALA A 69 11.26 -8.03 4.32
C ALA A 69 12.73 -8.41 4.15
N ALA A 70 13.47 -8.52 5.27
CA ALA A 70 14.85 -9.01 5.26
C ALA A 70 14.93 -10.47 4.78
N GLY A 71 14.01 -11.34 5.21
CA GLY A 71 13.93 -12.72 4.73
C GLY A 71 13.76 -12.79 3.22
N PHE A 72 12.82 -12.04 2.64
CA PHE A 72 12.62 -11.97 1.20
C PHE A 72 13.81 -11.37 0.44
N TYR A 73 14.52 -10.42 1.05
CA TYR A 73 15.67 -9.78 0.42
C TYR A 73 16.93 -10.68 0.42
N PHE A 74 17.23 -11.34 1.54
CA PHE A 74 18.49 -12.09 1.72
C PHE A 74 18.37 -13.59 1.43
N VAL A 75 17.21 -14.20 1.64
CA VAL A 75 17.03 -15.64 1.39
C VAL A 75 16.79 -15.87 -0.10
N LYS A 76 17.57 -16.79 -0.68
CA LYS A 76 17.33 -17.26 -2.05
C LYS A 76 16.09 -18.14 -2.08
N LEU A 77 14.96 -17.53 -2.41
CA LEU A 77 13.70 -18.22 -2.66
C LEU A 77 13.58 -18.57 -4.14
N ASP A 78 13.11 -19.79 -4.42
CA ASP A 78 12.80 -20.27 -5.77
C ASP A 78 11.78 -19.34 -6.46
N ASP A 79 12.04 -18.99 -7.73
CA ASP A 79 11.17 -18.12 -8.52
C ASP A 79 9.76 -18.70 -8.61
N THR A 80 9.63 -20.01 -8.79
CA THR A 80 8.32 -20.68 -8.86
C THR A 80 7.53 -20.48 -7.57
N PHE A 81 8.19 -20.50 -6.42
CA PHE A 81 7.56 -20.21 -5.14
C PHE A 81 7.09 -18.75 -5.05
N ILE A 82 7.91 -17.79 -5.48
CA ILE A 82 7.56 -16.37 -5.49
C ILE A 82 6.37 -16.10 -6.41
N TYR A 83 6.35 -16.67 -7.62
CA TYR A 83 5.23 -16.54 -8.54
C TYR A 83 3.93 -17.11 -7.97
N ARG A 84 3.97 -18.29 -7.34
CA ARG A 84 2.80 -18.86 -6.64
C ARG A 84 2.30 -17.92 -5.54
N LEU A 85 3.22 -17.32 -4.78
CA LEU A 85 2.88 -16.39 -3.72
C LEU A 85 2.25 -15.09 -4.26
N LEU A 86 2.76 -14.57 -5.38
CA LEU A 86 2.23 -13.38 -6.05
C LEU A 86 0.82 -13.62 -6.59
N VAL A 87 0.57 -14.78 -7.22
CA VAL A 87 -0.77 -15.20 -7.65
C VAL A 87 -1.72 -15.31 -6.46
N CYS A 88 -1.29 -15.93 -5.37
CA CYS A 88 -2.06 -16.01 -4.13
C CYS A 88 -2.40 -14.60 -3.59
N ASN A 89 -1.43 -13.68 -3.60
CA ASN A 89 -1.64 -12.30 -3.17
C ASN A 89 -2.65 -11.56 -4.06
N ALA A 90 -2.61 -11.77 -5.37
CA ALA A 90 -3.59 -11.22 -6.31
C ALA A 90 -5.01 -11.72 -6.03
N PHE A 91 -5.18 -13.02 -5.73
CA PHE A 91 -6.49 -13.56 -5.32
C PHE A 91 -6.99 -12.96 -4.00
N LEU A 92 -6.10 -12.78 -3.02
CA LEU A 92 -6.45 -12.11 -1.76
C LEU A 92 -6.87 -10.65 -1.98
N PHE A 93 -6.24 -9.96 -2.92
CA PHE A 93 -6.67 -8.63 -3.34
C PHE A 93 -8.08 -8.66 -3.95
N LEU A 94 -8.40 -9.61 -4.84
CA LEU A 94 -9.76 -9.76 -5.37
C LEU A 94 -10.80 -10.03 -4.26
N ILE A 95 -10.45 -10.88 -3.28
CA ILE A 95 -11.30 -11.14 -2.11
C ILE A 95 -11.54 -9.84 -1.32
N SER A 96 -10.52 -8.99 -1.19
CA SER A 96 -10.65 -7.67 -0.54
C SER A 96 -11.57 -6.72 -1.31
N LEU A 97 -11.61 -6.81 -2.64
CA LEU A 97 -12.57 -6.05 -3.46
C LEU A 97 -14.01 -6.54 -3.22
N ILE A 98 -14.23 -7.85 -3.10
CA ILE A 98 -15.54 -8.40 -2.76
C ILE A 98 -15.96 -7.93 -1.35
N HIS A 99 -15.02 -7.90 -0.41
CA HIS A 99 -15.25 -7.40 0.95
C HIS A 99 -15.73 -5.94 0.96
N LEU A 100 -15.24 -5.09 0.06
CA LEU A 100 -15.66 -3.69 -0.05
C LEU A 100 -17.17 -3.56 -0.34
N TRP A 101 -17.72 -4.48 -1.14
CA TRP A 101 -19.13 -4.49 -1.53
C TRP A 101 -20.00 -5.16 -0.47
N LYS A 102 -19.52 -6.27 0.09
CA LYS A 102 -20.19 -7.03 1.15
C LYS A 102 -19.19 -7.28 2.27
N PRO A 103 -19.21 -6.48 3.37
CA PRO A 103 -18.22 -6.65 4.42
C PRO A 103 -18.45 -7.95 5.20
N PHE A 104 -17.54 -8.92 5.05
CA PHE A 104 -17.55 -10.22 5.77
C PHE A 104 -16.27 -10.51 6.56
N ILE A 105 -15.18 -9.78 6.32
CA ILE A 105 -13.88 -9.94 6.99
C ILE A 105 -13.87 -9.07 8.24
N ASN A 106 -13.62 -9.69 9.40
CA ASN A 106 -13.46 -8.96 10.64
C ASN A 106 -11.99 -8.55 10.83
N HIS A 107 -11.67 -7.30 10.49
CA HIS A 107 -10.33 -6.75 10.61
C HIS A 107 -9.79 -6.80 12.06
N ASN A 108 -10.64 -6.61 13.08
CA ASN A 108 -10.20 -6.67 14.48
C ASN A 108 -9.79 -8.07 14.92
N ARG A 109 -10.46 -9.11 14.40
CA ARG A 109 -10.16 -10.51 14.74
C ARG A 109 -8.96 -11.04 13.96
N TYR A 110 -8.89 -10.75 12.67
CA TYR A 110 -7.87 -11.29 11.75
C TYR A 110 -6.79 -10.29 11.36
N TYR A 111 -6.58 -9.27 12.20
CA TYR A 111 -5.69 -8.14 11.93
C TYR A 111 -4.28 -8.57 11.49
N SER A 112 -3.68 -9.57 12.14
CA SER A 112 -2.31 -10.01 11.86
C SER A 112 -2.19 -10.63 10.47
N VAL A 113 -3.10 -11.53 10.12
CA VAL A 113 -3.15 -12.20 8.81
C VAL A 113 -3.41 -11.18 7.71
N ILE A 114 -4.37 -10.28 7.90
CA ILE A 114 -4.66 -9.24 6.91
C ILE A 114 -3.48 -8.29 6.77
N CYS A 115 -2.85 -7.87 7.87
CA CYS A 115 -1.67 -7.02 7.83
C CYS A 115 -0.53 -7.68 7.04
N LEU A 116 -0.30 -8.97 7.26
CA LEU A 116 0.72 -9.75 6.56
C LEU A 116 0.46 -9.73 5.05
N PHE A 117 -0.73 -10.14 4.61
CA PHE A 117 -1.02 -10.28 3.19
C PHE A 117 -1.28 -8.95 2.46
N TYR A 118 -1.79 -7.94 3.16
CA TYR A 118 -2.18 -6.67 2.55
C TYR A 118 -1.05 -5.63 2.55
N THR A 119 -0.17 -5.65 3.56
CA THR A 119 0.90 -4.64 3.69
C THR A 119 2.30 -5.25 3.60
N ILE A 120 2.60 -6.26 4.42
CA ILE A 120 3.97 -6.77 4.58
C ILE A 120 4.43 -7.53 3.33
N LEU A 121 3.61 -8.47 2.87
CA LEU A 121 3.95 -9.41 1.82
C LEU A 121 4.11 -8.76 0.44
N PRO A 122 3.22 -7.86 -0.03
CA PRO A 122 3.40 -7.17 -1.31
C PRO A 122 4.71 -6.36 -1.37
N VAL A 123 5.02 -5.63 -0.30
CA VAL A 123 6.26 -4.83 -0.22
C VAL A 123 7.50 -5.73 -0.15
N SER A 124 7.43 -6.83 0.63
CA SER A 124 8.54 -7.79 0.75
C SER A 124 8.86 -8.48 -0.58
N ILE A 125 7.83 -8.85 -1.36
CA ILE A 125 8.01 -9.39 -2.71
C ILE A 125 8.67 -8.34 -3.62
N ALA A 126 8.21 -7.08 -3.59
CA ALA A 126 8.82 -6.02 -4.39
C ALA A 126 10.30 -5.80 -4.04
N MET A 127 10.67 -5.90 -2.76
CA MET A 127 12.08 -5.83 -2.31
C MET A 127 12.91 -7.01 -2.82
N ARG A 128 12.35 -8.22 -2.85
CA ARG A 128 13.00 -9.40 -3.43
C ARG A 128 13.26 -9.21 -4.91
N GLU A 129 12.24 -8.83 -5.66
CA GLU A 129 12.37 -8.62 -7.11
C GLU A 129 13.36 -7.52 -7.45
N LEU A 130 13.39 -6.45 -6.64
CA LEU A 130 14.40 -5.40 -6.75
C LEU A 130 15.83 -5.93 -6.54
N ASN A 131 16.03 -6.87 -5.60
CA ASN A 131 17.35 -7.47 -5.35
C ASN A 131 17.80 -8.40 -6.50
N VAL A 132 16.86 -9.15 -7.08
CA VAL A 132 17.16 -10.11 -8.16
C VAL A 132 17.31 -9.40 -9.51
N HIS A 133 16.49 -8.40 -9.77
CA HIS A 133 16.42 -7.69 -11.04
C HIS A 133 16.66 -6.18 -10.84
N ARG A 134 17.84 -5.69 -11.22
CA ARG A 134 18.19 -4.27 -11.05
C ARG A 134 17.23 -3.31 -11.77
N GLU A 135 16.72 -3.73 -12.93
CA GLU A 135 15.77 -2.97 -13.74
C GLU A 135 14.38 -2.88 -13.12
N TYR A 136 14.10 -3.67 -12.08
CA TYR A 136 12.80 -3.70 -11.41
C TYR A 136 12.45 -2.36 -10.75
N SER A 137 13.43 -1.52 -10.42
CA SER A 137 13.23 -0.13 -10.00
C SER A 137 12.42 0.68 -11.04
N MET A 138 12.71 0.52 -12.33
CA MET A 138 11.98 1.18 -13.42
C MET A 138 10.59 0.57 -13.63
N ILE A 139 10.44 -0.74 -13.43
CA ILE A 139 9.14 -1.41 -13.46
C ILE A 139 8.24 -0.85 -12.36
N LEU A 140 8.75 -0.72 -11.12
CA LEU A 140 8.01 -0.14 -10.00
C LEU A 140 7.63 1.32 -10.25
N LEU A 141 8.51 2.10 -10.89
CA LEU A 141 8.19 3.47 -11.30
C LEU A 141 7.07 3.50 -12.35
N GLY A 142 7.09 2.59 -13.32
CA GLY A 142 6.00 2.42 -14.28
C GLY A 142 4.67 2.07 -13.61
N VAL A 143 4.69 1.14 -12.66
CA VAL A 143 3.51 0.78 -11.84
C VAL A 143 3.00 1.99 -11.05
N LEU A 144 3.89 2.78 -10.45
CA LEU A 144 3.51 4.01 -9.74
C LEU A 144 2.78 4.99 -10.66
N PHE A 145 3.30 5.25 -11.86
CA PHE A 145 2.64 6.12 -12.83
C PHE A 145 1.30 5.57 -13.29
N LEU A 146 1.18 4.26 -13.49
CA LEU A 146 -0.10 3.62 -13.81
C LEU A 146 -1.13 3.81 -12.69
N ILE A 147 -0.72 3.65 -11.43
CA ILE A 147 -1.59 3.89 -10.27
C ILE A 147 -2.03 5.35 -10.23
N TRP A 148 -1.10 6.31 -10.33
CA TRP A 148 -1.42 7.73 -10.30
C TRP A 148 -2.29 8.18 -11.49
N ALA A 149 -2.03 7.64 -12.68
CA ALA A 149 -2.83 7.89 -13.87
C ALA A 149 -4.23 7.30 -13.72
N SER A 150 -4.35 6.09 -13.15
CA SER A 150 -5.64 5.44 -12.85
C SER A 150 -6.45 6.27 -11.86
N ASP A 151 -5.85 6.73 -10.76
CA ASP A 151 -6.52 7.55 -9.75
C ASP A 151 -7.00 8.89 -10.34
N SER A 152 -6.16 9.53 -11.16
CA SER A 152 -6.51 10.78 -11.84
C SER A 152 -7.60 10.56 -12.88
N GLY A 153 -7.48 9.51 -13.68
CA GLY A 153 -8.46 9.15 -14.71
C GLY A 153 -9.83 8.82 -14.12
N ALA A 154 -9.87 8.08 -13.02
CA ALA A 154 -11.10 7.78 -12.29
C ALA A 154 -11.81 9.06 -11.78
N TYR A 155 -11.04 10.05 -11.32
CA TYR A 155 -11.58 11.35 -10.90
C TYR A 155 -12.22 12.10 -12.08
N PHE A 156 -11.52 12.22 -13.21
CA PHE A 156 -12.04 12.92 -14.39
C PHE A 156 -13.22 12.18 -15.03
N ALA A 157 -13.11 10.87 -15.23
CA ALA A 157 -14.19 10.04 -15.76
C ALA A 157 -15.42 10.08 -14.84
N GLY A 158 -15.24 10.02 -13.52
CA GLY A 158 -16.32 10.18 -12.55
C GLY A 158 -17.00 11.55 -12.63
N SER A 159 -16.23 12.63 -12.87
CA SER A 159 -16.79 13.99 -13.02
C SER A 159 -17.55 14.19 -14.34
N TRP A 160 -17.15 13.52 -15.42
CA TRP A 160 -17.77 13.67 -16.75
C TRP A 160 -18.92 12.68 -16.98
N TRP A 161 -18.86 11.49 -16.39
CA TRP A 161 -19.82 10.40 -16.62
C TRP A 161 -20.80 10.22 -15.45
N GLY A 162 -20.53 10.77 -14.26
CA GLY A 162 -21.16 10.34 -13.02
C GLY A 162 -22.43 11.09 -12.61
N ASN A 163 -23.60 10.54 -12.96
CA ASN A 163 -24.87 10.73 -12.21
C ASN A 163 -25.32 9.47 -11.43
N THR A 164 -24.51 8.40 -11.42
CA THR A 164 -24.77 7.16 -10.67
C THR A 164 -23.79 7.02 -9.50
N ASN A 165 -24.28 7.24 -8.28
CA ASN A 165 -23.50 7.07 -7.06
C ASN A 165 -23.35 5.58 -6.71
N PHE A 166 -22.31 4.93 -7.23
CA PHE A 166 -22.02 3.51 -6.96
C PHE A 166 -21.71 3.17 -5.48
N LEU A 167 -21.53 4.18 -4.61
CA LEU A 167 -21.11 4.00 -3.20
C LEU A 167 -22.03 4.68 -2.15
N LYS A 168 -23.24 5.11 -2.53
CA LYS A 168 -24.18 5.82 -1.61
C LYS A 168 -24.44 5.06 -0.29
N GLY A 169 -24.46 3.73 -0.33
CA GLY A 169 -24.67 2.89 0.86
C GLY A 169 -23.55 2.92 1.91
N TYR A 170 -22.31 3.20 1.52
CA TYR A 170 -21.17 3.25 2.45
C TYR A 170 -21.11 4.61 3.18
N ARG A 171 -21.48 5.70 2.50
CA ARG A 171 -21.43 7.07 3.03
C ARG A 171 -22.54 7.35 4.05
N GLN A 172 -23.74 6.80 3.87
CA GLN A 172 -24.86 7.01 4.80
C GLN A 172 -24.72 6.27 6.13
N LYS A 173 -24.08 5.08 6.16
CA LYS A 173 -23.79 4.36 7.41
C LYS A 173 -22.81 5.08 8.34
N LYS A 174 -22.01 6.01 7.81
CA LYS A 174 -21.03 6.78 8.58
C LYS A 174 -21.62 8.04 9.23
N HIS A 175 -22.78 8.51 8.78
CA HIS A 175 -23.46 9.71 9.29
C HIS A 175 -24.82 9.45 9.94
N GLY A 176 -25.29 8.19 9.98
CA GLY A 176 -26.59 7.81 10.57
C GLY A 176 -26.48 7.05 11.89
N LYS A 177 -25.40 7.24 12.65
CA LYS A 177 -25.24 6.73 14.02
C LYS A 177 -24.70 7.84 14.92
N ASP A 178 -25.45 8.92 14.99
CA ASP A 178 -25.52 9.80 16.16
C ASP A 178 -26.94 9.70 16.70
#